data_AF-A0AAD5TPH5-F1
#
_entry.id   AF-A0AAD5TPH5-F1
#
_cell.length_a   1.000
_cell.length_b   1.000
_cell.length_c   1.000
_cell.angle_alpha   90.00
_cell.angle_beta   90.00
_cell.angle_gamma   90.00
#
_symmetry.space_group_name_H-M   'P 1'
#
loop_
_entity.id
_entity.type
_entity.pdbx_description
1 polymer ?
#
loop_
_entity_poly.entity_id
_entity_poly.type
_entity_poly.pdbx_seq_one_letter_code
_entity_poly.pdbx_strand_id
1 'polypeptide(L)'
;MPTDEATPLLHPPRPQQQQQRGHCWCCWETDVTLESGPLIRVCAGCTDTDLQWVHQSCINRYLSALPAPAPSSSARASFSASASSSSFSSSLLQVPPHSPTSWPAQSPLPTQPSPPPPPPPPPPPPPQPPVSYMCTRCTHPYTVSTRAIHPLRTLLSDPLLLGALVIMTPCVFAVLVSCVLLLLAAESNSVVDFPLLGDHARLSTLHFSLAVLVFCIAIYAFTWKIVIESCKGRSWKHVHGIEQQEEEV
;
A
#
# COMPACT_ATOMS: atom_id res chain seq x y z
N MET A 1 -21.79 -14.28 53.67
CA MET A 1 -22.32 -13.25 52.76
C MET A 1 -21.47 -13.26 51.50
N PRO A 2 -21.80 -14.06 50.48
CA PRO A 2 -21.15 -13.96 49.19
C PRO A 2 -21.82 -12.86 48.37
N THR A 3 -21.01 -11.97 47.79
CA THR A 3 -21.41 -10.90 46.87
C THR A 3 -21.52 -11.48 45.45
N ASP A 4 -22.74 -11.52 44.92
CA ASP A 4 -23.02 -11.82 43.52
C ASP A 4 -22.53 -10.68 42.63
N GLU A 5 -21.42 -10.90 41.93
CA GLU A 5 -20.89 -10.02 40.90
C GLU A 5 -21.59 -10.35 39.58
N ALA A 6 -22.53 -9.50 39.17
CA ALA A 6 -23.34 -9.67 37.97
C ALA A 6 -22.49 -9.49 36.70
N THR A 7 -22.14 -10.59 36.05
CA THR A 7 -21.52 -10.64 34.72
C THR A 7 -22.40 -9.92 33.69
N PRO A 8 -21.92 -8.86 33.01
CA PRO A 8 -22.67 -8.21 31.95
C PRO A 8 -22.81 -9.18 30.77
N LEU A 9 -24.04 -9.62 30.51
CA LEU A 9 -24.39 -10.44 29.36
C LEU A 9 -24.07 -9.66 28.07
N LEU A 10 -22.99 -10.06 27.40
CA LEU A 10 -22.69 -9.69 26.02
C LEU A 10 -23.95 -9.91 25.18
N HIS A 11 -24.60 -8.82 24.79
CA HIS A 11 -25.65 -8.88 23.78
C HIS A 11 -25.01 -9.37 22.47
N PRO A 12 -25.52 -10.45 21.85
CA PRO A 12 -25.09 -10.81 20.51
C PRO A 12 -25.34 -9.62 19.58
N PRO A 13 -24.42 -9.30 18.67
CA PRO A 13 -24.62 -8.22 17.70
C PRO A 13 -25.96 -8.47 17.02
N ARG A 14 -26.89 -7.50 17.10
CA ARG A 14 -28.16 -7.56 16.39
C ARG A 14 -27.84 -7.93 14.94
N PRO A 15 -28.44 -9.00 14.37
CA PRO A 15 -28.33 -9.24 12.94
C PRO A 15 -28.81 -7.94 12.28
N GLN A 16 -27.88 -7.21 11.65
CA GLN A 16 -28.23 -6.04 10.86
C GLN A 16 -29.31 -6.54 9.91
N GLN A 17 -30.52 -6.02 10.09
CA GLN A 17 -31.65 -6.35 9.24
C GLN A 17 -31.12 -6.31 7.81
N GLN A 18 -31.18 -7.45 7.12
CA GLN A 18 -31.14 -7.53 5.67
C GLN A 18 -32.37 -6.77 5.16
N GLN A 19 -32.37 -5.44 5.35
CA GLN A 19 -33.21 -4.52 4.61
C GLN A 19 -32.94 -4.85 3.16
N GLN A 20 -33.98 -5.30 2.48
CA GLN A 20 -34.02 -5.74 1.09
C GLN A 20 -33.10 -4.85 0.23
N ARG A 21 -31.84 -5.26 0.10
CA ARG A 21 -30.90 -4.58 -0.79
C ARG A 21 -31.29 -5.04 -2.19
N GLY A 22 -31.52 -4.07 -3.08
CA GLY A 22 -31.85 -4.37 -4.47
C GLY A 22 -30.73 -5.16 -5.15
N HIS A 23 -30.96 -5.59 -6.38
CA HIS A 23 -29.97 -6.34 -7.15
C HIS A 23 -28.81 -5.42 -7.56
N CYS A 24 -27.62 -5.97 -7.75
CA CYS A 24 -26.54 -5.21 -8.39
C CYS A 24 -26.92 -4.92 -9.85
N TRP A 25 -27.03 -3.66 -10.25
CA TRP A 25 -27.42 -3.33 -11.64
C TRP A 25 -26.43 -3.77 -12.72
N CYS A 26 -25.19 -4.10 -12.35
CA CYS A 26 -24.16 -4.52 -13.28
C CYS A 26 -24.19 -6.04 -13.58
N CYS A 27 -24.42 -6.88 -12.57
CA CYS A 27 -24.43 -8.35 -12.71
C CYS A 27 -25.78 -8.99 -12.39
N TRP A 28 -26.76 -8.22 -11.92
CA TRP A 28 -28.09 -8.65 -11.49
C TRP A 28 -28.12 -9.63 -10.29
N GLU A 29 -27.00 -9.81 -9.59
CA GLU A 29 -26.93 -10.66 -8.40
C GLU A 29 -27.32 -9.87 -7.13
N THR A 30 -28.08 -10.50 -6.23
CA THR A 30 -28.40 -9.98 -4.89
C THR A 30 -27.33 -10.27 -3.85
N ASP A 31 -26.55 -11.31 -4.09
CA ASP A 31 -25.75 -11.92 -3.05
C ASP A 31 -24.42 -11.18 -2.90
N VAL A 32 -24.08 -10.91 -1.64
CA VAL A 32 -22.75 -10.45 -1.26
C VAL A 32 -21.87 -11.70 -1.27
N THR A 33 -21.18 -11.96 -2.38
CA THR A 33 -20.17 -13.01 -2.42
C THR A 33 -18.84 -12.46 -1.92
N LEU A 34 -17.96 -13.33 -1.44
CA LEU A 34 -16.62 -12.94 -1.01
C LEU A 34 -15.84 -12.25 -2.14
N GLU A 35 -16.12 -12.64 -3.39
CA GLU A 35 -15.47 -12.08 -4.59
C GLU A 35 -16.11 -10.78 -5.07
N SER A 36 -17.44 -10.64 -5.01
CA SER A 36 -18.13 -9.43 -5.47
C SER A 36 -18.03 -8.28 -4.45
N GLY A 37 -17.90 -8.61 -3.17
CA GLY A 37 -17.88 -7.65 -2.08
C GLY A 37 -19.28 -7.10 -1.76
N PRO A 38 -19.39 -6.15 -0.82
CA PRO A 38 -20.69 -5.61 -0.42
C PRO A 38 -21.34 -4.78 -1.55
N LEU A 39 -22.68 -4.80 -1.61
CA LEU A 39 -23.44 -3.85 -2.42
C LEU A 39 -23.36 -2.46 -1.80
N ILE A 40 -22.97 -1.48 -2.60
CA ILE A 40 -22.92 -0.06 -2.28
C ILE A 40 -24.05 0.68 -3.00
N ARG A 41 -24.64 1.68 -2.34
CA ARG A 41 -25.67 2.52 -2.96
C ARG A 41 -25.02 3.60 -3.81
N VAL A 42 -25.21 3.57 -5.13
CA VAL A 42 -24.55 4.49 -6.09
C VAL A 42 -25.34 5.78 -6.25
N CYS A 43 -26.67 5.69 -6.21
CA CYS A 43 -27.54 6.82 -6.46
C CYS A 43 -28.67 6.88 -5.43
N ALA A 44 -28.82 8.04 -4.78
CA ALA A 44 -29.91 8.28 -3.85
C ALA A 44 -31.23 8.67 -4.55
N GLY A 45 -31.13 9.36 -5.70
CA GLY A 45 -32.26 9.93 -6.42
C GLY A 45 -32.91 9.02 -7.47
N CYS A 46 -32.31 7.88 -7.82
CA CYS A 46 -32.94 6.92 -8.72
C CYS A 46 -34.14 6.27 -8.01
N THR A 47 -35.34 6.41 -8.57
CA THR A 47 -36.57 5.79 -8.02
C THR A 47 -36.57 4.27 -8.11
N ASP A 48 -35.87 3.72 -9.08
CA ASP A 48 -35.76 2.29 -9.33
C ASP A 48 -34.71 1.66 -8.39
N THR A 49 -35.18 0.81 -7.48
CA THR A 49 -34.40 0.19 -6.41
C THR A 49 -33.24 -0.65 -6.92
N ASP A 50 -33.39 -1.34 -8.06
CA ASP A 50 -32.35 -2.22 -8.58
C ASP A 50 -31.18 -1.44 -9.18
N LEU A 51 -31.38 -0.18 -9.55
CA LEU A 51 -30.32 0.70 -10.06
C LEU A 51 -29.59 1.45 -8.96
N GLN A 52 -30.10 1.41 -7.74
CA GLN A 52 -29.46 2.08 -6.62
C GLN A 52 -28.24 1.31 -6.13
N TRP A 53 -28.15 -0.01 -6.38
CA TRP A 53 -27.13 -0.85 -5.76
C TRP A 53 -26.17 -1.45 -6.77
N VAL A 54 -24.88 -1.45 -6.47
CA VAL A 54 -23.84 -2.12 -7.27
C VAL A 54 -22.85 -2.80 -6.35
N HIS A 55 -22.29 -3.94 -6.76
CA HIS A 55 -21.14 -4.50 -6.04
C HIS A 55 -19.91 -3.61 -6.18
N GLN A 56 -19.11 -3.53 -5.11
CA GLN A 56 -17.85 -2.79 -5.13
C GLN A 56 -16.90 -3.28 -6.24
N SER A 57 -16.86 -4.60 -6.52
CA SER A 57 -16.04 -5.14 -7.61
C SER A 57 -16.54 -4.70 -9.00
N CYS A 58 -17.86 -4.73 -9.21
CA CYS A 58 -18.50 -4.32 -10.46
C CYS A 58 -18.24 -2.85 -10.79
N ILE A 59 -18.42 -1.94 -9.82
CA ILE A 59 -18.15 -0.52 -10.05
C ILE A 59 -16.67 -0.25 -10.28
N ASN A 60 -15.77 -0.96 -9.58
CA ASN A 60 -14.33 -0.83 -9.81
C ASN A 60 -13.96 -1.25 -11.24
N ARG A 61 -14.56 -2.35 -11.74
CA ARG A 61 -14.37 -2.82 -13.11
C ARG A 61 -14.88 -1.79 -14.12
N TYR A 62 -16.09 -1.27 -13.91
CA TYR A 62 -16.66 -0.21 -14.73
C TYR A 62 -15.75 1.03 -14.78
N LEU A 63 -15.32 1.54 -13.61
CA LEU A 63 -14.45 2.71 -13.51
C LEU A 63 -13.06 2.48 -14.14
N SER A 64 -12.54 1.26 -14.08
CA SER A 64 -11.27 0.90 -14.73
C SER A 64 -11.36 0.79 -16.26
N ALA A 65 -12.57 0.54 -16.77
CA ALA A 65 -12.84 0.49 -18.21
C ALA A 65 -13.15 1.88 -18.81
N LEU A 66 -13.43 2.88 -17.97
CA LEU A 66 -13.58 4.26 -18.45
C LEU A 66 -12.23 4.72 -19.03
N PRO A 67 -12.24 5.38 -20.21
CA PRO A 67 -11.03 5.98 -20.75
C PRO A 67 -10.45 6.93 -19.70
N ALA A 68 -9.13 6.89 -19.52
CA ALA A 68 -8.45 7.81 -18.62
C ALA A 68 -8.92 9.24 -18.95
N PRO A 69 -9.28 10.06 -17.95
CA PRO A 69 -9.73 11.41 -18.21
C PRO A 69 -8.67 12.08 -19.07
N ALA A 70 -9.07 12.52 -20.26
CA ALA A 70 -8.19 13.28 -21.13
C ALA A 70 -7.59 14.39 -20.28
N PRO A 71 -6.26 14.62 -20.30
CA PRO A 71 -5.63 15.65 -19.50
C PRO A 71 -6.42 16.92 -19.76
N SER A 72 -7.14 17.39 -18.73
CA SER A 72 -8.11 18.45 -18.89
C SER A 72 -7.36 19.66 -19.43
N SER A 73 -7.56 19.96 -20.70
CA SER A 73 -7.06 21.15 -21.39
C SER A 73 -7.76 22.41 -20.87
N SER A 74 -7.95 22.52 -19.55
CA SER A 74 -8.32 23.75 -18.84
C SER A 74 -7.14 24.71 -18.70
N ALA A 75 -6.16 24.60 -19.58
CA ALA A 75 -5.26 25.68 -19.92
C ALA A 75 -5.57 26.11 -21.36
N ARG A 76 -6.43 27.14 -21.45
CA ARG A 76 -6.40 28.17 -22.50
C ARG A 76 -6.90 27.73 -23.88
N ALA A 77 -8.21 27.83 -24.07
CA ALA A 77 -8.76 28.18 -25.38
C ALA A 77 -8.30 29.62 -25.74
N SER A 78 -7.22 29.72 -26.49
CA SER A 78 -7.00 30.83 -27.41
C SER A 78 -6.63 30.21 -28.75
N PHE A 79 -7.56 30.34 -29.69
CA PHE A 79 -7.44 29.87 -31.06
C PHE A 79 -6.13 30.34 -31.68
N SER A 80 -5.33 29.40 -32.21
CA SER A 80 -4.70 29.52 -33.52
C SER A 80 -4.20 28.14 -33.93
N ALA A 81 -4.77 27.67 -35.03
CA ALA A 81 -4.32 26.51 -35.77
C ALA A 81 -2.85 26.70 -36.18
N SER A 82 -2.08 25.62 -36.16
CA SER A 82 -1.16 25.23 -37.25
C SER A 82 -0.58 23.86 -36.95
N ALA A 83 -0.67 23.00 -37.96
CA ALA A 83 -0.08 21.69 -38.02
C ALA A 83 1.43 21.70 -37.72
N SER A 84 1.96 20.57 -37.24
CA SER A 84 3.22 20.00 -37.72
C SER A 84 3.44 18.61 -37.09
N SER A 85 3.47 17.63 -37.97
CA SER A 85 4.00 16.28 -37.79
C SER A 85 5.52 16.31 -37.58
N SER A 86 6.03 15.52 -36.64
CA SER A 86 7.43 15.07 -36.71
C SER A 86 7.64 13.77 -35.94
N SER A 87 8.02 12.77 -36.73
CA SER A 87 8.57 11.47 -36.39
C SER A 87 9.76 11.57 -35.44
N PHE A 88 9.82 10.70 -34.42
CA PHE A 88 11.02 10.54 -33.58
C PHE A 88 11.65 9.17 -33.85
N SER A 89 12.82 9.21 -34.47
CA SER A 89 13.68 8.07 -34.76
C SER A 89 14.35 7.53 -33.49
N SER A 90 14.28 6.21 -33.33
CA SER A 90 15.13 5.43 -32.44
C SER A 90 16.60 5.60 -32.82
N SER A 91 17.43 6.07 -31.90
CA SER A 91 18.89 5.97 -32.01
C SER A 91 19.43 5.08 -30.90
N LEU A 92 19.92 3.91 -31.33
CA LEU A 92 20.80 3.00 -30.61
C LEU A 92 22.01 3.77 -30.05
N LEU A 93 22.25 3.65 -28.74
CA LEU A 93 23.48 4.13 -28.12
C LEU A 93 24.41 2.95 -27.82
N GLN A 94 25.46 2.93 -28.63
CA GLN A 94 26.65 2.09 -28.61
C GLN A 94 27.33 2.13 -27.23
N VAL A 95 27.70 0.97 -26.70
CA VAL A 95 28.59 0.82 -25.54
C VAL A 95 30.03 0.70 -26.05
N PRO A 96 30.96 1.62 -25.70
CA PRO A 96 32.38 1.45 -25.98
C PRO A 96 33.08 0.60 -24.90
N PRO A 97 34.10 -0.19 -25.26
CA PRO A 97 34.85 -1.01 -24.32
C PRO A 97 35.94 -0.24 -23.56
N HIS A 98 36.16 -0.75 -22.36
CA HIS A 98 37.06 -0.44 -21.26
C HIS A 98 38.54 -0.26 -21.65
N SER A 99 39.20 0.71 -21.01
CA SER A 99 40.66 0.78 -20.88
C SER A 99 41.06 1.07 -19.41
N PRO A 100 42.05 0.35 -18.86
CA PRO A 100 42.48 0.53 -17.47
C PRO A 100 43.35 1.78 -17.34
N THR A 101 42.84 2.79 -16.64
CA THR A 101 43.57 4.04 -16.35
C THR A 101 44.32 3.89 -15.02
N SER A 102 45.64 4.03 -15.10
CA SER A 102 46.58 4.16 -13.99
C SER A 102 46.31 5.43 -13.17
N TRP A 103 46.23 5.29 -11.84
CA TRP A 103 46.02 6.39 -10.90
C TRP A 103 47.35 7.08 -10.56
N PRO A 104 47.51 8.39 -10.77
CA PRO A 104 48.63 9.13 -10.19
C PRO A 104 48.34 9.53 -8.74
N ALA A 105 49.44 9.70 -8.00
CA ALA A 105 49.52 10.00 -6.58
C ALA A 105 48.64 11.18 -6.14
N GLN A 106 47.98 10.99 -4.98
CA GLN A 106 47.09 11.94 -4.34
C GLN A 106 47.85 13.19 -3.86
N SER A 107 47.48 14.34 -4.41
CA SER A 107 47.81 15.65 -3.84
C SER A 107 46.90 15.96 -2.64
N PRO A 108 47.36 16.76 -1.66
CA PRO A 108 46.58 17.08 -0.46
C PRO A 108 45.30 17.83 -0.81
N LEU A 109 44.18 17.32 -0.29
CA LEU A 109 42.83 17.78 -0.57
C LEU A 109 42.60 19.20 -0.02
N PRO A 110 42.19 20.17 -0.84
CA PRO A 110 41.84 21.51 -0.35
C PRO A 110 40.64 21.43 0.59
N THR A 111 40.67 22.22 1.65
CA THR A 111 39.65 22.33 2.69
C THR A 111 38.31 22.68 2.05
N GLN A 112 37.44 21.69 1.90
CA GLN A 112 36.14 21.84 1.23
C GLN A 112 35.22 22.69 2.13
N PRO A 113 34.70 23.83 1.64
CA PRO A 113 33.74 24.64 2.38
C PRO A 113 32.48 23.82 2.67
N SER A 114 31.96 23.95 3.89
CA SER A 114 30.78 23.26 4.39
C SER A 114 29.61 23.39 3.41
N PRO A 115 28.91 22.29 3.06
CA PRO A 115 27.78 22.37 2.15
C PRO A 115 26.68 23.27 2.77
N PRO A 116 25.98 24.07 1.95
CA PRO A 116 24.87 24.89 2.42
C PRO A 116 23.78 24.01 3.06
N PRO A 117 23.06 24.52 4.06
CA PRO A 117 21.98 23.78 4.69
C PRO A 117 20.94 23.35 3.64
N PRO A 118 20.39 22.13 3.75
CA PRO A 118 19.38 21.66 2.81
C PRO A 118 18.18 22.60 2.81
N PRO A 119 17.58 22.88 1.64
CA PRO A 119 16.40 23.72 1.56
C PRO A 119 15.27 23.10 2.40
N PRO A 120 14.42 23.93 3.03
CA PRO A 120 13.28 23.43 3.78
C PRO A 120 12.40 22.56 2.85
N PRO A 121 11.82 21.46 3.36
CA PRO A 121 10.94 20.62 2.58
C PRO A 121 9.78 21.46 2.02
N PRO A 122 9.36 21.22 0.77
CA PRO A 122 8.24 21.96 0.20
C PRO A 122 6.98 21.74 1.05
N PRO A 123 6.14 22.77 1.23
CA PRO A 123 4.88 22.62 1.94
C PRO A 123 4.01 21.54 1.28
N PRO A 124 3.21 20.78 2.05
CA PRO A 124 2.32 19.77 1.50
C PRO A 124 1.34 20.43 0.50
N PRO A 125 1.00 19.73 -0.61
CA PRO A 125 0.04 20.26 -1.56
C PRO A 125 -1.29 20.56 -0.86
N PRO A 126 -1.96 21.67 -1.20
CA PRO A 126 -3.28 21.95 -0.65
C PRO A 126 -4.27 20.83 -1.00
N PRO A 127 -5.26 20.55 -0.13
CA PRO A 127 -6.32 19.59 -0.42
C PRO A 127 -6.98 19.94 -1.76
N GLN A 128 -7.04 18.97 -2.68
CA GLN A 128 -7.76 19.18 -3.94
C GLN A 128 -9.25 19.35 -3.66
N PRO A 129 -9.94 20.30 -4.30
CA PRO A 129 -11.38 20.45 -4.15
C PRO A 129 -12.10 19.15 -4.59
N PRO A 130 -13.18 18.75 -3.92
CA PRO A 130 -13.92 17.55 -4.28
C PRO A 130 -14.48 17.68 -5.70
N VAL A 131 -14.23 16.67 -6.54
CA VAL A 131 -14.78 16.61 -7.89
C VAL A 131 -16.23 16.14 -7.81
N SER A 132 -17.14 16.95 -8.34
CA SER A 132 -18.56 16.60 -8.48
C SER A 132 -18.79 15.86 -9.81
N TYR A 133 -19.56 14.78 -9.75
CA TYR A 133 -19.96 13.98 -10.89
C TYR A 133 -21.48 13.96 -10.99
N MET A 134 -22.03 13.68 -12.17
CA MET A 134 -23.48 13.59 -12.36
C MET A 134 -23.89 12.15 -12.69
N CYS A 135 -24.97 11.69 -12.07
CA CYS A 135 -25.59 10.42 -12.44
C CYS A 135 -26.13 10.54 -13.87
N THR A 136 -25.72 9.66 -14.78
CA THR A 136 -26.13 9.70 -16.20
C THR A 136 -27.63 9.52 -16.41
N ARG A 137 -28.35 8.95 -15.44
CA ARG A 137 -29.78 8.64 -15.56
C ARG A 137 -30.71 9.65 -14.91
N CYS A 138 -30.45 10.03 -13.66
CA CYS A 138 -31.31 10.97 -12.91
C CYS A 138 -30.70 12.37 -12.81
N THR A 139 -29.52 12.60 -13.39
CA THR A 139 -28.78 13.88 -13.36
C THR A 139 -28.47 14.41 -11.96
N HIS A 140 -28.65 13.60 -10.91
CA HIS A 140 -28.31 14.01 -9.55
C HIS A 140 -26.80 14.08 -9.38
N PRO A 141 -26.29 15.18 -8.80
CA PRO A 141 -24.87 15.33 -8.53
C PRO A 141 -24.45 14.48 -7.32
N TYR A 142 -23.25 13.89 -7.41
CA TYR A 142 -22.62 13.11 -6.35
C TYR A 142 -21.13 13.45 -6.26
N THR A 143 -20.53 13.25 -5.09
CA THR A 143 -19.09 13.45 -4.90
C THR A 143 -18.42 12.11 -4.62
N VAL A 144 -17.22 11.92 -5.16
CA VAL A 144 -16.42 10.72 -4.89
C VAL A 144 -15.29 11.12 -3.97
N SER A 145 -15.40 10.74 -2.69
CA SER A 145 -14.32 10.94 -1.73
C SER A 145 -13.32 9.78 -1.88
N THR A 146 -12.06 10.12 -2.06
CA THR A 146 -10.97 9.13 -2.10
C THR A 146 -10.23 9.24 -0.78
N ARG A 147 -10.35 8.22 0.08
CA ARG A 147 -9.64 8.18 1.36
C ARG A 147 -8.49 7.18 1.25
N ALA A 148 -7.30 7.62 1.67
CA ALA A 148 -6.15 6.73 1.79
C ALA A 148 -6.47 5.66 2.84
N ILE A 149 -6.38 4.39 2.46
CA ILE A 149 -6.61 3.29 3.40
C ILE A 149 -5.32 3.11 4.20
N HIS A 150 -5.45 3.03 5.52
CA HIS A 150 -4.30 2.69 6.35
C HIS A 150 -3.81 1.27 5.97
N PRO A 151 -2.52 1.07 5.68
CA PRO A 151 -2.00 -0.20 5.14
C PRO A 151 -2.32 -1.41 6.04
N LEU A 152 -2.33 -1.21 7.36
CA LEU A 152 -2.72 -2.24 8.33
C LEU A 152 -4.17 -2.73 8.15
N ARG A 153 -5.09 -1.83 7.76
CA ARG A 153 -6.49 -2.21 7.54
C ARG A 153 -6.63 -3.06 6.28
N THR A 154 -5.88 -2.73 5.24
CA THR A 154 -5.77 -3.57 4.04
C THR A 154 -5.24 -4.94 4.39
N LEU A 155 -4.19 -5.00 5.21
CA LEU A 155 -3.58 -6.24 5.66
C LEU A 155 -4.54 -7.12 6.46
N LEU A 156 -5.32 -6.52 7.37
CA LEU A 156 -6.35 -7.21 8.15
C LEU A 156 -7.53 -7.72 7.31
N SER A 157 -7.77 -7.12 6.14
CA SER A 157 -8.88 -7.50 5.26
C SER A 157 -8.55 -8.71 4.38
N ASP A 158 -7.27 -9.06 4.24
CA ASP A 158 -6.79 -10.17 3.42
C ASP A 158 -6.38 -11.33 4.35
N PRO A 159 -7.19 -12.40 4.48
CA PRO A 159 -6.93 -13.48 5.41
C PRO A 159 -5.67 -14.29 5.05
N LEU A 160 -5.30 -14.36 3.76
CA LEU A 160 -4.10 -15.06 3.33
C LEU A 160 -2.85 -14.28 3.73
N LEU A 161 -2.86 -12.98 3.47
CA LEU A 161 -1.72 -12.12 3.80
C LEU A 161 -1.56 -11.97 5.32
N LEU A 162 -2.68 -11.85 6.04
CA LEU A 162 -2.70 -11.87 7.51
C LEU A 162 -2.18 -13.21 8.05
N GLY A 163 -2.64 -14.34 7.49
CA GLY A 163 -2.18 -15.67 7.88
C GLY A 163 -0.68 -15.86 7.69
N ALA A 164 -0.14 -15.41 6.56
CA ALA A 164 1.30 -15.43 6.30
C ALA A 164 2.07 -14.57 7.33
N LEU A 165 1.58 -13.36 7.65
CA LEU A 165 2.20 -12.50 8.65
C LEU A 165 2.20 -13.15 10.05
N VAL A 166 1.07 -13.76 10.43
CA VAL A 166 0.87 -14.43 11.72
C VAL A 166 1.77 -15.66 11.87
N ILE A 167 2.09 -16.38 10.79
CA ILE A 167 3.01 -17.53 10.82
C ILE A 167 4.47 -17.09 10.80
N MET A 168 4.82 -16.11 9.96
CA MET A 168 6.19 -15.64 9.79
C MET A 168 6.73 -14.92 11.02
N THR A 169 5.90 -14.09 11.66
CA THR A 169 6.31 -13.29 12.83
C THR A 169 6.83 -14.12 14.00
N PRO A 170 6.12 -15.16 14.52
CA PRO A 170 6.62 -16.01 15.60
C PRO A 170 7.81 -16.87 15.17
N CYS A 171 7.89 -17.30 13.90
CA CYS A 171 9.04 -18.04 13.38
C CYS A 171 10.31 -17.19 13.43
N VAL A 172 10.25 -15.96 12.90
CA VAL A 172 11.38 -15.02 12.97
C VAL A 172 11.70 -14.66 14.42
N PHE A 173 10.70 -14.43 15.26
CA PHE A 173 10.92 -14.15 16.67
C PHE A 173 11.62 -15.30 17.39
N ALA A 174 11.23 -16.55 17.16
CA ALA A 174 11.88 -17.73 17.72
C ALA A 174 13.36 -17.81 17.29
N VAL A 175 13.65 -17.59 16.00
CA VAL A 175 15.03 -17.55 15.49
C VAL A 175 15.85 -16.43 16.12
N LEU A 176 15.26 -15.23 16.27
CA LEU A 176 15.90 -14.09 16.93
C LEU A 176 16.20 -14.42 18.40
N VAL A 177 15.25 -14.97 19.14
CA VAL A 177 15.43 -15.36 20.54
C VAL A 177 16.51 -16.44 20.66
N SER A 178 16.48 -17.48 19.82
CA SER A 178 17.52 -18.50 19.80
C SER A 178 18.90 -17.90 19.50
N CYS A 179 19.01 -16.96 18.56
CA CYS A 179 20.26 -16.27 18.26
C CYS A 179 20.76 -15.43 19.44
N VAL A 180 19.86 -14.71 20.13
CA VAL A 180 20.22 -13.94 21.33
C VAL A 180 20.65 -14.85 22.47
N LEU A 181 19.94 -15.97 22.70
CA LEU A 181 20.33 -16.94 23.72
C LEU A 181 21.69 -17.56 23.41
N LEU A 182 22.00 -17.86 22.14
CA LEU A 182 23.33 -18.33 21.72
C LEU A 182 24.41 -17.27 21.97
N LEU A 183 24.11 -15.98 21.71
CA LEU A 183 25.04 -14.89 22.00
C LEU A 183 25.28 -14.73 23.51
N LEU A 184 24.26 -14.92 24.34
CA LEU A 184 24.38 -14.86 25.80
C LEU A 184 25.09 -16.09 26.38
N ALA A 185 24.91 -17.26 25.77
CA ALA A 185 25.54 -18.52 26.19
C ALA A 185 26.96 -18.70 25.64
N ALA A 186 27.37 -17.89 24.65
CA ALA A 186 28.73 -17.88 24.12
C ALA A 186 29.69 -17.30 25.17
N GLU A 187 30.11 -18.13 26.14
CA GLU A 187 31.33 -17.85 26.87
C GLU A 187 32.49 -17.66 25.89
N SER A 188 33.34 -16.68 26.19
CA SER A 188 34.33 -16.01 25.32
C SER A 188 35.28 -16.86 24.45
N ASN A 189 35.23 -18.19 24.45
CA ASN A 189 36.16 -19.05 23.69
C ASN A 189 35.51 -20.26 22.97
N SER A 190 34.19 -20.32 22.78
CA SER A 190 33.60 -21.39 21.98
C SER A 190 33.93 -21.21 20.49
N VAL A 191 34.87 -22.01 19.99
CA VAL A 191 35.19 -22.12 18.56
C VAL A 191 34.30 -23.22 17.98
N VAL A 192 33.48 -22.87 16.99
CA VAL A 192 32.71 -23.85 16.22
C VAL A 192 33.53 -24.19 14.98
N ASP A 193 34.06 -25.41 14.93
CA ASP A 193 34.72 -25.92 13.73
C ASP A 193 33.65 -26.44 12.76
N PHE A 194 33.63 -25.89 11.54
CA PHE A 194 32.76 -26.35 10.47
C PHE A 194 33.55 -27.29 9.55
N PRO A 195 33.44 -28.62 9.70
CA PRO A 195 34.23 -29.57 8.91
C PRO A 195 33.90 -29.51 7.41
N LEU A 196 32.77 -28.88 7.04
CA LEU A 196 32.33 -28.77 5.65
C LEU A 196 33.07 -27.70 4.84
N LEU A 197 33.75 -26.73 5.49
CA LEU A 197 34.41 -25.60 4.81
C LEU A 197 35.94 -25.72 4.72
N GLY A 198 36.52 -26.84 5.15
CA GLY A 198 37.97 -27.05 5.21
C GLY A 198 38.64 -26.30 6.37
N ASP A 199 39.87 -26.68 6.69
CA ASP A 199 40.64 -26.26 7.89
C ASP A 199 40.92 -24.75 8.03
N HIS A 200 40.47 -23.92 7.09
CA HIS A 200 40.85 -22.51 7.00
C HIS A 200 39.82 -21.53 7.57
N ALA A 201 38.61 -21.96 7.93
CA ALA A 201 37.56 -21.06 8.39
C ALA A 201 37.23 -21.27 9.89
N ARG A 202 38.10 -20.78 10.78
CA ARG A 202 37.76 -20.60 12.19
C ARG A 202 36.94 -19.32 12.37
N LEU A 203 35.62 -19.44 12.29
CA LEU A 203 34.71 -18.35 12.64
C LEU A 203 34.33 -18.48 14.11
N SER A 204 34.54 -17.43 14.91
CA SER A 204 34.01 -17.40 16.27
C SER A 204 32.49 -17.56 16.25
N THR A 205 31.95 -18.39 17.14
CA THR A 205 30.50 -18.59 17.30
C THR A 205 29.75 -17.26 17.41
N LEU A 206 30.35 -16.30 18.12
CA LEU A 206 29.80 -14.95 18.27
C LEU A 206 29.64 -14.24 16.92
N HIS A 207 30.67 -14.29 16.06
CA HIS A 207 30.60 -13.67 14.73
C HIS A 207 29.59 -14.36 13.83
N PHE A 208 29.50 -15.68 13.89
CA PHE A 208 28.50 -16.45 13.14
C PHE A 208 27.08 -16.09 13.60
N SER A 209 26.79 -16.15 14.91
CA SER A 209 25.47 -15.82 15.47
C SER A 209 25.09 -14.37 15.19
N LEU A 210 26.04 -13.43 15.28
CA LEU A 210 25.81 -12.03 14.93
C LEU A 210 25.47 -11.86 13.44
N ALA A 211 26.19 -12.54 12.54
CA ALA A 211 25.93 -12.48 11.11
C ALA A 211 24.53 -13.04 10.76
N VAL A 212 24.16 -14.18 11.36
CA VAL A 212 22.82 -14.77 11.20
C VAL A 212 21.74 -13.82 11.76
N LEU A 213 21.96 -13.22 12.93
CA LEU A 213 21.03 -12.27 13.53
C LEU A 213 20.79 -11.06 12.61
N VAL A 214 21.87 -10.44 12.10
CA VAL A 214 21.79 -9.30 11.17
C VAL A 214 21.05 -9.70 9.89
N PHE A 215 21.34 -10.88 9.34
CA PHE A 215 20.68 -11.38 8.15
C PHE A 215 19.18 -11.63 8.36
N CYS A 216 18.78 -12.22 9.49
CA CYS A 216 17.38 -12.43 9.85
C CYS A 216 16.63 -11.09 10.00
N ILE A 217 17.23 -10.10 10.66
CA ILE A 217 16.65 -8.74 10.80
C ILE A 217 16.49 -8.10 9.42
N ALA A 218 17.49 -8.23 8.54
CA ALA A 218 17.45 -7.67 7.18
C ALA A 218 16.31 -8.29 6.34
N ILE A 219 16.16 -9.61 6.34
CA ILE A 219 15.06 -10.29 5.65
C ILE A 219 13.70 -9.86 6.21
N TYR A 220 13.58 -9.77 7.54
CA TYR A 220 12.33 -9.35 8.18
C TYR A 220 11.96 -7.91 7.78
N ALA A 221 12.91 -6.98 7.85
CA ALA A 221 12.71 -5.60 7.42
C ALA A 221 12.35 -5.49 5.93
N PHE A 222 13.01 -6.27 5.07
CA PHE A 222 12.70 -6.32 3.64
C PHE A 222 11.30 -6.86 3.36
N THR A 223 10.88 -7.90 4.08
CA THR A 223 9.53 -8.47 3.98
C THR A 223 8.48 -7.42 4.35
N TRP A 224 8.69 -6.70 5.46
CA TRP A 224 7.80 -5.61 5.85
C TRP A 224 7.78 -4.47 4.84
N LYS A 225 8.92 -4.14 4.23
CA LYS A 225 8.98 -3.13 3.17
C LYS A 225 8.12 -3.54 1.96
N ILE A 226 8.24 -4.78 1.49
CA ILE A 226 7.41 -5.30 0.39
C ILE A 226 5.93 -5.24 0.76
N VAL A 227 5.56 -5.64 1.98
CA VAL A 227 4.18 -5.61 2.45
C VAL A 227 3.65 -4.17 2.44
N ILE A 228 4.41 -3.21 2.96
CA ILE A 228 4.02 -1.80 3.00
C ILE A 228 3.89 -1.22 1.59
N GLU A 229 4.86 -1.47 0.70
CA GLU A 229 4.80 -1.03 -0.70
C GLU A 229 3.61 -1.65 -1.45
N SER A 230 3.29 -2.92 -1.19
CA SER A 230 2.12 -3.58 -1.78
C SER A 230 0.79 -3.01 -1.27
N CYS A 231 0.79 -2.40 -0.09
CA CYS A 231 -0.38 -1.69 0.45
C CYS A 231 -0.46 -0.24 -0.04
N LYS A 232 0.66 0.38 -0.46
CA LYS A 232 0.66 1.73 -1.04
C LYS A 232 -0.10 1.71 -2.37
N GLY A 233 -0.92 2.74 -2.59
CA GLY A 233 -1.71 2.88 -3.82
C GLY A 233 -3.11 2.28 -3.75
N ARG A 234 -3.49 1.59 -2.67
CA ARG A 234 -4.90 1.23 -2.44
C ARG A 234 -5.62 2.40 -1.79
N SER A 235 -6.51 3.03 -2.54
CA SER A 235 -7.44 4.06 -2.04
C SER A 235 -8.85 3.52 -2.03
N TRP A 236 -9.61 3.79 -0.97
CA TRP A 236 -11.04 3.50 -0.97
C TRP A 236 -11.77 4.68 -1.60
N LYS A 237 -12.61 4.40 -2.59
CA LYS A 237 -13.49 5.39 -3.21
C LYS A 237 -14.86 5.21 -2.58
N HIS A 238 -15.32 6.24 -1.88
CA HIS A 238 -16.65 6.27 -1.29
C HIS A 238 -17.48 7.32 -2.03
N VAL A 239 -18.68 6.93 -2.46
CA VAL A 239 -19.63 7.82 -3.14
C VAL A 239 -20.54 8.42 -2.09
N HIS A 240 -20.55 9.75 -1.99
CA HIS A 240 -21.46 10.49 -1.13
C HIS A 240 -22.51 11.21 -1.98
N GLY A 241 -23.77 11.15 -1.54
CA GLY A 241 -24.78 12.09 -2.02
C GLY A 241 -24.48 13.48 -1.45
N ILE A 242 -24.74 14.54 -2.21
CA ILE A 242 -24.41 15.92 -1.79
C ILE A 242 -25.12 16.32 -0.50
N GLU A 243 -26.33 15.81 -0.27
CA GLU A 243 -27.11 16.12 0.93
C GLU A 243 -26.42 15.67 2.23
N GLN A 244 -25.57 14.64 2.20
CA GLN A 244 -24.87 14.17 3.40
C GLN A 244 -23.68 15.04 3.79
N GLN A 245 -23.20 15.91 2.90
CA GLN A 245 -22.00 16.70 3.15
C GLN A 245 -22.30 18.00 3.90
N GLU A 246 -23.53 18.53 3.81
CA GLU A 246 -23.95 19.74 4.55
C GLU A 246 -24.19 19.50 6.04
N GLU A 247 -24.39 18.24 6.46
CA GLU A 247 -24.67 17.91 7.87
C GLU A 247 -23.38 17.68 8.70
N GLU A 248 -22.22 17.53 8.05
CA GLU A 248 -20.93 17.21 8.70
C GLU A 248 -19.97 18.43 8.82
N VAL A 249 -20.42 19.63 8.43
CA VAL A 249 -19.67 20.90 8.53
C VAL A 249 -20.19 21.74 9.68
#